data_AF-A0A1C7MGM3-F1
#
_entry.id   AF-A0A1C7MGM3-F1
#
_cell.length_a   1.000
_cell.length_b   1.000
_cell.length_c   1.000
_cell.angle_alpha   90.00
_cell.angle_beta   90.00
_cell.angle_gamma   90.00
#
_symmetry.space_group_name_H-M   'P 1'
#
loop_
_entity.id
_entity.type
_entity.pdbx_description
1 polymer ?
#
loop_
_entity_poly.entity_id
_entity_poly.type
_entity_poly.pdbx_seq_one_letter_code
_entity_poly.pdbx_strand_id
1 'polypeptide(L)'
;MEYGNLQNMVFGTAEAYICREIAVYKKLAFVQGSIIPYFYGVHLFTMRDGLQVYGTLMEYVDAYPLDSGVCWSFSEHQKIQLVQSARHAVRVLQYGDISQHDWHAGQILAHHAPTASDPDRVHCVLVDFSAATQSLYLSENHRDDDFGDCTEALIEEGTGLFEDFVMEHMGTREVWDFFKRLSGVCRFAPERKLPDPFAFVHTSQAGIAD
;
A
#
# COMPACT_ATOMS: atom_id res chain seq x y z
N MET A 1 32.34 10.03 -27.19
CA MET A 1 31.19 10.34 -26.33
C MET A 1 30.88 9.08 -25.54
N GLU A 2 31.43 8.99 -24.34
CA GLU A 2 31.13 7.92 -23.40
C GLU A 2 29.70 8.12 -22.91
N TYR A 3 28.86 7.10 -23.08
CA TYR A 3 27.55 7.04 -22.44
C TYR A 3 27.79 6.97 -20.93
N GLY A 4 27.62 8.10 -20.25
CA GLY A 4 27.71 8.19 -18.80
C GLY A 4 26.78 7.19 -18.12
N ASN A 5 27.31 6.53 -17.11
CA ASN A 5 26.63 5.66 -16.15
C ASN A 5 25.13 5.95 -15.97
N LEU A 6 24.29 5.15 -16.62
CA LEU A 6 22.83 5.09 -16.41
C LEU A 6 22.43 4.15 -15.26
N GLN A 7 23.39 3.59 -14.51
CA GLN A 7 23.12 2.65 -13.41
C GLN A 7 22.38 3.26 -12.20
N ASN A 8 22.15 4.58 -12.18
CA ASN A 8 21.51 5.27 -11.06
C ASN A 8 20.16 5.95 -11.42
N MET A 9 19.60 5.70 -12.60
CA MET A 9 18.24 6.16 -12.94
C MET A 9 17.34 4.93 -13.14
N VAL A 10 16.62 4.55 -12.09
CA VAL A 10 15.62 3.46 -12.14
C VAL A 10 14.35 3.98 -12.82
N PHE A 11 14.42 4.29 -14.11
CA PHE A 11 13.21 4.42 -14.93
C PHE A 11 12.86 3.03 -15.47
N GLY A 12 11.69 2.51 -15.08
CA GLY A 12 11.14 1.28 -15.65
C GLY A 12 10.61 1.52 -17.06
N THR A 13 10.51 0.46 -17.88
CA THR A 13 9.71 0.53 -19.11
C THR A 13 8.23 0.35 -18.75
N ALA A 14 7.30 0.77 -19.63
CA ALA A 14 5.87 0.56 -19.41
C ALA A 14 5.53 -0.92 -19.17
N GLU A 15 6.23 -1.83 -19.86
CA GLU A 15 6.10 -3.27 -19.67
C GLU A 15 6.56 -3.71 -18.28
N ALA A 16 7.61 -3.10 -17.72
CA ALA A 16 8.09 -3.41 -16.38
C ALA A 16 7.07 -2.97 -15.31
N TYR A 17 6.52 -1.75 -15.45
CA TYR A 17 5.46 -1.23 -14.59
C TYR A 17 4.21 -2.13 -14.63
N ILE A 18 3.77 -2.51 -15.82
CA ILE A 18 2.64 -3.43 -16.00
C ILE A 18 2.93 -4.81 -15.39
N CYS A 19 4.13 -5.36 -15.57
CA CYS A 19 4.50 -6.66 -14.99
C CYS A 19 4.44 -6.64 -13.45
N ARG A 20 4.88 -5.54 -12.83
CA ARG A 20 4.82 -5.35 -11.37
C ARG A 20 3.37 -5.31 -10.88
N GLU A 21 2.53 -4.53 -11.56
CA GLU A 21 1.12 -4.41 -11.22
C GLU A 21 0.41 -5.77 -11.34
N ILE A 22 0.61 -6.50 -12.43
CA ILE A 22 0.09 -7.88 -12.59
C ILE A 22 0.54 -8.77 -11.42
N ALA A 23 1.82 -8.70 -11.04
CA ALA A 23 2.36 -9.53 -9.98
C ALA A 23 1.72 -9.22 -8.62
N VAL A 24 1.48 -7.95 -8.31
CA VAL A 24 0.80 -7.53 -7.07
C VAL A 24 -0.63 -8.05 -7.05
N TYR A 25 -1.43 -7.78 -8.09
CA TYR A 25 -2.83 -8.23 -8.13
C TYR A 25 -2.96 -9.75 -8.09
N LYS A 26 -2.03 -10.49 -8.71
CA LYS A 26 -2.00 -11.97 -8.61
C LYS A 26 -1.72 -12.43 -7.19
N LYS A 27 -0.73 -11.82 -6.51
CA LYS A 27 -0.38 -12.21 -5.15
C LYS A 27 -1.47 -11.85 -4.14
N LEU A 28 -2.15 -10.74 -4.36
CA LEU A 28 -3.25 -10.22 -3.55
C LEU A 28 -4.63 -10.65 -4.04
N ALA A 29 -4.73 -11.74 -4.82
CA ALA A 29 -6.01 -12.21 -5.36
C ALA A 29 -7.10 -12.45 -4.30
N PHE A 30 -6.69 -12.80 -3.07
CA PHE A 30 -7.60 -13.08 -1.95
C PHE A 30 -8.24 -11.82 -1.33
N VAL A 31 -7.77 -10.62 -1.66
CA VAL A 31 -8.31 -9.34 -1.17
C VAL A 31 -8.81 -8.42 -2.29
N GLN A 32 -8.91 -8.93 -3.51
CA GLN A 32 -9.55 -8.20 -4.60
C GLN A 32 -11.05 -8.03 -4.33
N GLY A 33 -11.58 -6.85 -4.65
CA GLY A 33 -12.95 -6.44 -4.31
C GLY A 33 -13.12 -5.99 -2.86
N SER A 34 -12.03 -5.81 -2.12
CA SER A 34 -12.04 -5.19 -0.79
C SER A 34 -11.01 -4.05 -0.72
N ILE A 35 -9.78 -4.34 -0.29
CA ILE A 35 -8.75 -3.32 -0.10
C ILE A 35 -8.03 -2.95 -1.40
N ILE A 36 -8.20 -3.75 -2.46
CA ILE A 36 -7.78 -3.44 -3.83
C ILE A 36 -8.91 -3.80 -4.80
N PRO A 37 -9.01 -3.15 -5.97
CA PRO A 37 -10.02 -3.48 -6.98
C PRO A 37 -9.87 -4.90 -7.56
N TYR A 38 -10.94 -5.45 -8.15
CA TYR A 38 -10.77 -6.59 -9.04
C TYR A 38 -9.92 -6.24 -10.25
N PHE A 39 -8.96 -7.10 -10.58
CA PHE A 39 -8.07 -6.96 -11.73
C PHE A 39 -8.41 -7.98 -12.80
N TYR A 40 -8.92 -7.50 -13.93
CA TYR A 40 -9.36 -8.31 -15.07
C TYR A 40 -8.25 -8.52 -16.11
N GLY A 41 -7.02 -8.09 -15.83
CA GLY A 41 -5.85 -8.34 -16.66
C GLY A 41 -5.43 -7.17 -17.55
N VAL A 42 -4.43 -7.44 -18.39
CA VAL A 42 -3.85 -6.49 -19.35
C VAL A 42 -4.31 -6.86 -20.74
N HIS A 43 -4.74 -5.85 -21.48
CA HIS A 43 -5.39 -6.01 -22.78
C HIS A 43 -4.75 -5.07 -23.80
N LEU A 44 -4.80 -5.48 -25.07
CA LEU A 44 -4.46 -4.64 -26.21
C LEU A 44 -5.74 -3.98 -26.73
N PHE A 45 -5.85 -2.67 -26.56
CA PHE A 45 -6.99 -1.88 -27.04
C PHE A 45 -6.67 -1.31 -28.42
N THR A 46 -7.66 -1.32 -29.31
CA THR A 46 -7.57 -0.64 -30.61
C THR A 46 -8.47 0.60 -30.58
N MET A 47 -7.87 1.77 -30.72
CA MET A 47 -8.55 3.06 -30.73
C MET A 47 -9.26 3.31 -32.07
N ARG A 48 -10.10 4.34 -32.13
CA ARG A 48 -10.92 4.67 -33.33
C ARG A 48 -10.07 4.98 -34.58
N ASP A 49 -8.85 5.45 -34.39
CA ASP A 49 -7.87 5.76 -35.43
C ASP A 49 -7.00 4.56 -35.83
N GLY A 50 -7.23 3.38 -35.23
CA GLY A 50 -6.44 2.17 -35.46
C GLY A 50 -5.18 2.07 -34.61
N LEU A 51 -4.90 3.05 -33.73
CA LEU A 51 -3.77 2.98 -32.80
C LEU A 51 -4.00 1.85 -31.78
N GLN A 52 -2.98 1.04 -31.57
CA GLN A 52 -3.00 -0.02 -30.57
C GLN A 52 -2.28 0.44 -29.30
N VAL A 53 -2.94 0.30 -28.15
CA VAL A 53 -2.37 0.64 -26.84
C VAL A 53 -2.57 -0.51 -25.86
N TYR A 54 -1.54 -0.82 -25.07
CA TYR A 54 -1.70 -1.71 -23.93
C TYR A 54 -2.30 -0.95 -22.75
N GLY A 55 -3.22 -1.57 -22.04
CA GLY A 55 -3.79 -1.02 -20.82
C GLY A 55 -4.29 -2.11 -19.90
N THR A 56 -4.62 -1.71 -18.68
CA THR A 56 -5.23 -2.57 -17.66
C THR A 56 -6.75 -2.46 -17.70
N LEU A 57 -7.43 -3.57 -17.42
CA LEU A 57 -8.85 -3.58 -17.15
C LEU A 57 -9.04 -3.96 -15.68
N MET A 58 -9.68 -3.09 -14.91
CA MET A 58 -9.92 -3.27 -13.49
C MET A 58 -11.32 -2.79 -13.10
N GLU A 59 -11.78 -3.20 -11.93
CA GLU A 59 -13.01 -2.72 -11.33
C GLU A 59 -13.00 -1.21 -11.18
N TYR A 60 -14.11 -0.59 -11.57
CA TYR A 60 -14.36 0.78 -11.24
C TYR A 60 -14.86 0.85 -9.79
N VAL A 61 -14.10 1.52 -8.94
CA VAL A 61 -14.45 1.74 -7.54
C VAL A 61 -15.11 3.12 -7.44
N ASP A 62 -16.38 3.15 -7.03
CA ASP A 62 -17.11 4.39 -6.74
C ASP A 62 -16.67 4.95 -5.37
N ALA A 63 -15.52 5.61 -5.38
CA ALA A 63 -14.84 6.14 -4.21
C ALA A 63 -14.11 7.44 -4.54
N TYR A 64 -13.73 8.18 -3.50
CA TYR A 64 -13.06 9.46 -3.64
C TYR A 64 -11.58 9.32 -3.30
N PRO A 65 -10.64 9.83 -4.11
CA PRO A 65 -9.23 9.90 -3.71
C PRO A 65 -9.09 10.83 -2.50
N LEU A 66 -8.13 10.58 -1.61
CA LEU A 66 -7.98 11.39 -0.40
C LEU A 66 -7.68 12.86 -0.69
N ASP A 67 -6.93 13.13 -1.76
CA ASP A 67 -6.56 14.49 -2.21
C ASP A 67 -7.76 15.34 -2.65
N SER A 68 -8.94 14.73 -2.84
CA SER A 68 -10.20 15.46 -3.06
C SER A 68 -10.71 16.21 -1.81
N GLY A 69 -10.14 15.93 -0.64
CA GLY A 69 -10.59 16.47 0.64
C GLY A 69 -11.90 15.86 1.13
N VAL A 70 -12.29 14.69 0.63
CA VAL A 70 -13.53 13.99 1.04
C VAL A 70 -13.64 13.83 2.56
N CYS A 71 -12.51 13.64 3.27
CA CYS A 71 -12.53 13.44 4.72
C CYS A 71 -12.95 14.69 5.50
N TRP A 72 -12.98 15.89 4.91
CA TRP A 72 -13.59 17.07 5.56
C TRP A 72 -15.08 16.87 5.84
N SER A 73 -15.75 16.05 5.03
CA SER A 73 -17.18 15.72 5.19
C SER A 73 -17.46 14.54 6.12
N PHE A 74 -16.43 13.75 6.45
CA PHE A 74 -16.59 12.56 7.26
C PHE A 74 -16.78 12.89 8.75
N SER A 75 -17.65 12.12 9.39
CA SER A 75 -17.72 12.06 10.85
C SER A 75 -16.40 11.54 11.43
N GLU A 76 -16.17 11.80 12.72
CA GLU A 76 -15.01 11.26 13.41
C GLU A 76 -14.94 9.73 13.32
N HIS A 77 -16.06 9.04 13.49
CA HIS A 77 -16.14 7.59 13.37
C HIS A 77 -15.67 7.08 12.00
N GLN A 78 -16.12 7.72 10.92
CA GLN A 78 -15.70 7.40 9.55
C GLN A 78 -14.20 7.61 9.33
N LYS A 79 -13.63 8.68 9.88
CA LYS A 79 -12.18 8.93 9.83
C LYS A 79 -11.40 7.83 10.56
N ILE A 80 -11.87 7.39 11.73
CA ILE A 80 -11.27 6.29 12.48
C ILE A 80 -11.28 5.01 11.62
N GLN A 81 -12.43 4.65 11.05
CA GLN A 81 -12.57 3.46 10.22
C GLN A 81 -11.64 3.48 9.00
N LEU A 82 -11.52 4.64 8.34
CA LEU A 82 -10.62 4.82 7.21
C LEU A 82 -9.15 4.64 7.60
N VAL A 83 -8.70 5.27 8.68
CA VAL A 83 -7.31 5.15 9.18
C VAL A 83 -7.00 3.70 9.57
N GLN A 84 -7.91 3.04 10.30
CA GLN A 84 -7.73 1.63 10.68
C GLN A 84 -7.72 0.72 9.44
N SER A 85 -8.57 0.99 8.46
CA SER A 85 -8.55 0.28 7.18
C SER A 85 -7.22 0.44 6.44
N ALA A 86 -6.67 1.66 6.40
CA ALA A 86 -5.37 1.92 5.78
C ALA A 86 -4.26 1.12 6.47
N ARG A 87 -4.26 1.06 7.82
CA ARG A 87 -3.34 0.20 8.56
C ARG A 87 -3.47 -1.27 8.17
N HIS A 88 -4.69 -1.77 8.05
CA HIS A 88 -4.94 -3.15 7.64
C HIS A 88 -4.47 -3.41 6.22
N ALA A 89 -4.65 -2.45 5.30
CA ALA A 89 -4.17 -2.57 3.93
C ALA A 89 -2.63 -2.64 3.88
N VAL A 90 -1.93 -1.77 4.61
CA VAL A 90 -0.46 -1.81 4.75
C VAL A 90 0.00 -3.18 5.26
N ARG A 91 -0.66 -3.74 6.27
CA ARG A 91 -0.34 -5.10 6.76
C ARG A 91 -0.48 -6.14 5.66
N VAL A 92 -1.55 -6.08 4.87
CA VAL A 92 -1.75 -7.04 3.78
C VAL A 92 -0.63 -6.95 2.75
N LEU A 93 -0.16 -5.73 2.40
CA LEU A 93 1.00 -5.56 1.53
C LEU A 93 2.26 -6.20 2.14
N GLN A 94 2.52 -5.92 3.42
CA GLN A 94 3.71 -6.41 4.13
C GLN A 94 3.73 -7.94 4.27
N TYR A 95 2.61 -8.55 4.66
CA TYR A 95 2.47 -10.01 4.70
C TYR A 95 2.50 -10.64 3.31
N GLY A 96 2.13 -9.87 2.27
CA GLY A 96 2.31 -10.22 0.88
C GLY A 96 3.73 -10.01 0.35
N ASP A 97 4.68 -9.53 1.15
CA ASP A 97 6.02 -9.15 0.67
C ASP A 97 5.92 -8.21 -0.55
N ILE A 98 5.13 -7.15 -0.39
CA ILE A 98 4.91 -6.08 -1.36
C ILE A 98 5.25 -4.76 -0.68
N SER A 99 6.11 -3.98 -1.33
CA SER A 99 6.29 -2.56 -1.01
C SER A 99 5.78 -1.71 -2.15
N GLN A 100 5.03 -0.65 -1.86
CA GLN A 100 4.26 0.08 -2.88
C GLN A 100 5.09 1.18 -3.57
N HIS A 101 6.06 1.79 -2.87
CA HIS A 101 7.06 2.75 -3.38
C HIS A 101 6.56 4.11 -3.90
N ASP A 102 5.26 4.31 -4.06
CA ASP A 102 4.65 5.53 -4.63
C ASP A 102 3.43 5.97 -3.81
N TRP A 103 3.64 6.15 -2.50
CA TRP A 103 2.59 6.55 -1.59
C TRP A 103 2.31 8.04 -1.76
N HIS A 104 1.05 8.36 -2.07
CA HIS A 104 0.49 9.71 -1.99
C HIS A 104 -1.04 9.61 -1.88
N ALA A 105 -1.72 10.71 -1.50
CA ALA A 105 -3.16 10.73 -1.24
C ALA A 105 -4.02 10.29 -2.44
N GLY A 106 -3.51 10.43 -3.66
CA GLY A 106 -4.17 9.98 -4.89
C GLY A 106 -4.25 8.47 -5.06
N GLN A 107 -3.40 7.69 -4.37
CA GLN A 107 -3.38 6.22 -4.45
C GLN A 107 -4.21 5.53 -3.37
N ILE A 108 -4.85 6.32 -2.51
CA ILE A 108 -5.75 5.85 -1.46
C ILE A 108 -7.13 6.41 -1.74
N LEU A 109 -8.08 5.53 -2.02
CA LEU A 109 -9.48 5.90 -2.21
C LEU A 109 -10.25 5.69 -0.90
N ALA A 110 -11.01 6.67 -0.47
CA ALA A 110 -11.99 6.53 0.60
C ALA A 110 -13.33 6.05 0.01
N HIS A 111 -13.70 4.82 0.31
CA HIS A 111 -14.93 4.19 -0.18
C HIS A 111 -15.98 4.13 0.94
N HIS A 112 -17.10 4.83 0.74
CA HIS A 112 -18.28 4.71 1.60
C HIS A 112 -19.10 3.51 1.13
N ALA A 113 -19.17 2.48 1.98
CA ALA A 113 -19.73 1.19 1.64
C ALA A 113 -20.72 0.75 2.73
N PRO A 114 -21.87 1.42 2.89
CA PRO A 114 -22.79 1.17 3.99
C PRO A 114 -23.28 -0.29 4.03
N THR A 115 -23.51 -0.80 5.23
CA THR A 115 -24.16 -2.10 5.48
C THR A 115 -25.36 -1.92 6.39
N ALA A 116 -26.23 -2.93 6.48
CA ALA A 116 -27.38 -2.89 7.39
C ALA A 116 -26.98 -2.72 8.87
N SER A 117 -25.80 -3.20 9.26
CA SER A 117 -25.26 -3.09 10.62
C SER A 117 -24.41 -1.85 10.87
N ASP A 118 -23.94 -1.22 9.80
CA ASP A 118 -23.03 -0.06 9.86
C ASP A 118 -23.28 0.84 8.64
N PRO A 119 -24.17 1.84 8.77
CA PRO A 119 -24.52 2.75 7.68
C PRO A 119 -23.42 3.77 7.40
N ASP A 120 -22.50 3.98 8.34
CA ASP A 120 -21.41 4.94 8.21
C ASP A 120 -20.14 4.29 7.70
N ARG A 121 -20.14 2.97 7.43
CA ARG A 121 -18.95 2.20 7.07
C ARG A 121 -18.12 2.85 5.94
N VAL A 122 -16.92 3.27 6.28
CA VAL A 122 -15.89 3.73 5.33
C VAL A 122 -14.66 2.83 5.43
N HIS A 123 -14.03 2.55 4.30
CA HIS A 123 -12.73 1.87 4.26
C HIS A 123 -11.87 2.42 3.11
N CYS A 124 -10.57 2.10 3.14
CA CYS A 124 -9.67 2.48 2.08
C CYS A 124 -9.63 1.42 0.97
N VAL A 125 -9.44 1.86 -0.27
CA VAL A 125 -9.06 1.01 -1.40
C VAL A 125 -7.75 1.55 -1.97
N LEU A 126 -6.74 0.71 -2.06
CA LEU A 126 -5.44 1.05 -2.63
C LEU A 126 -5.44 0.79 -4.13
N VAL A 127 -4.87 1.72 -4.87
CA VAL A 127 -4.73 1.63 -6.33
C VAL A 127 -3.28 1.92 -6.75
N ASP A 128 -2.98 1.70 -8.02
CA ASP A 128 -1.67 1.89 -8.64
C ASP A 128 -0.51 1.18 -7.94
N PHE A 129 -0.27 -0.05 -8.41
CA PHE A 129 0.85 -0.88 -7.96
C PHE A 129 1.95 -0.97 -9.02
N SER A 130 1.99 -0.02 -9.94
CA SER A 130 2.97 -0.04 -11.03
C SER A 130 4.41 0.11 -10.51
N ALA A 131 4.60 0.96 -9.50
CA ALA A 131 5.90 1.17 -8.84
C ALA A 131 6.26 0.07 -7.83
N ALA A 132 5.29 -0.77 -7.45
CA ALA A 132 5.45 -1.72 -6.37
C ALA A 132 6.52 -2.78 -6.68
N THR A 133 7.21 -3.24 -5.64
CA THR A 133 8.25 -4.26 -5.74
C THR A 133 8.01 -5.36 -4.71
N GLN A 134 8.65 -6.51 -4.95
CA GLN A 134 8.50 -7.73 -4.17
C GLN A 134 9.86 -8.42 -4.12
N SER A 135 10.18 -9.13 -3.03
CA SER A 135 11.42 -9.89 -2.94
C SER A 135 11.28 -11.22 -3.68
N LEU A 136 11.94 -11.37 -4.83
CA LEU A 136 12.02 -12.66 -5.54
C LEU A 136 13.10 -13.56 -4.92
N TYR A 137 14.21 -12.97 -4.47
CA TYR A 137 15.30 -13.66 -3.80
C TYR A 137 15.59 -13.06 -2.43
N LEU A 138 16.07 -13.87 -1.48
CA LEU A 138 16.45 -13.40 -0.13
C LEU A 138 17.52 -12.29 -0.15
N SER A 139 18.31 -12.21 -1.22
CA SER A 139 19.32 -11.16 -1.43
C SER A 139 18.75 -9.84 -1.94
N GLU A 140 17.52 -9.85 -2.46
CA GLU A 140 16.82 -8.67 -2.98
C GLU A 140 15.88 -8.16 -1.90
N ASN A 141 16.36 -7.26 -1.04
CA ASN A 141 15.51 -6.62 -0.03
C ASN A 141 14.82 -5.39 -0.64
N HIS A 142 13.59 -5.58 -1.09
CA HIS A 142 12.75 -4.53 -1.69
C HIS A 142 11.87 -3.80 -0.68
N ARG A 143 12.02 -4.14 0.61
CA ARG A 143 11.23 -3.58 1.71
C ARG A 143 11.47 -2.09 1.85
N ASP A 144 10.40 -1.39 2.14
CA ASP A 144 10.39 0.05 2.38
C ASP A 144 9.58 0.42 3.63
N ASP A 145 9.56 1.71 3.99
CA ASP A 145 8.77 2.26 5.08
C ASP A 145 7.30 2.48 4.67
N ASP A 146 6.61 1.44 4.17
CA ASP A 146 5.22 1.55 3.71
C ASP A 146 4.27 2.02 4.82
N PHE A 147 4.58 1.74 6.10
CA PHE A 147 3.84 2.29 7.24
C PHE A 147 3.99 3.82 7.31
N GLY A 148 5.22 4.32 7.29
CA GLY A 148 5.51 5.75 7.39
C GLY A 148 4.99 6.50 6.18
N ASP A 149 5.28 5.98 4.99
CA ASP A 149 4.90 6.58 3.72
C ASP A 149 3.36 6.60 3.55
N CYS A 150 2.64 5.55 3.96
CA CYS A 150 1.17 5.57 4.02
C CYS A 150 0.63 6.58 5.04
N THR A 151 1.28 6.69 6.21
CA THR A 151 0.89 7.66 7.24
C THR A 151 1.05 9.10 6.72
N GLU A 152 2.15 9.38 6.00
CA GLU A 152 2.37 10.67 5.35
C GLU A 152 1.30 10.96 4.30
N ALA A 153 0.97 10.00 3.44
CA ALA A 153 -0.10 10.14 2.45
C ALA A 153 -1.47 10.44 3.09
N LEU A 154 -1.78 9.86 4.26
CA LEU A 154 -3.02 10.15 4.98
C LEU A 154 -3.09 11.61 5.46
N ILE A 155 -1.97 12.20 5.86
CA ILE A 155 -1.89 13.54 6.46
C ILE A 155 -1.42 14.63 5.48
N GLU A 156 -1.32 14.29 4.19
CA GLU A 156 -1.01 15.24 3.14
C GLU A 156 -1.96 16.46 3.18
N GLU A 157 -1.45 17.62 2.78
CA GLU A 157 -2.23 18.85 2.79
C GLU A 157 -3.49 18.69 1.94
N GLY A 158 -4.65 19.00 2.54
CA GLY A 158 -5.94 18.96 1.85
C GLY A 158 -6.75 17.69 2.08
N THR A 159 -6.18 16.60 2.61
CA THR A 159 -6.93 15.33 2.81
C THR A 159 -8.07 15.46 3.81
N GLY A 160 -7.93 16.31 4.83
CA GLY A 160 -8.89 16.46 5.94
C GLY A 160 -8.64 15.53 7.14
N LEU A 161 -7.49 14.87 7.15
CA LEU A 161 -6.95 14.14 8.31
C LEU A 161 -5.74 14.89 8.88
N PHE A 162 -5.55 14.79 10.19
CA PHE A 162 -4.48 15.49 10.91
C PHE A 162 -3.54 14.48 11.56
N GLU A 163 -2.27 14.86 11.70
CA GLU A 163 -1.19 14.01 12.24
C GLU A 163 -1.58 13.35 13.57
N ASP A 164 -1.92 14.14 14.59
CA ASP A 164 -2.26 13.61 15.93
C ASP A 164 -3.39 12.57 15.87
N PHE A 165 -4.42 12.83 15.06
CA PHE A 165 -5.56 11.95 14.88
C PHE A 165 -5.19 10.65 14.17
N VAL A 166 -4.44 10.75 13.06
CA VAL A 166 -4.00 9.56 12.32
C VAL A 166 -3.09 8.71 13.21
N MET A 167 -2.15 9.33 13.92
CA MET A 167 -1.22 8.62 14.80
C MET A 167 -1.94 7.90 15.95
N GLU A 168 -3.00 8.49 16.51
CA GLU A 168 -3.81 7.86 17.56
C GLU A 168 -4.50 6.57 17.06
N HIS A 169 -4.95 6.54 15.80
CA HIS A 169 -5.80 5.47 15.28
C HIS A 169 -5.11 4.50 14.31
N MET A 170 -3.96 4.86 13.73
CA MET A 170 -3.16 4.00 12.83
C MET A 170 -2.47 2.87 13.60
N GLY A 171 -2.27 3.07 14.91
CA GLY A 171 -1.63 2.10 15.80
C GLY A 171 -0.10 2.11 15.69
N THR A 172 0.53 1.08 16.26
CA THR A 172 1.99 1.00 16.32
C THR A 172 2.61 0.36 15.09
N ARG A 173 3.85 0.76 14.82
CA ARG A 173 4.73 0.07 13.88
C ARG A 173 4.97 -1.38 14.30
N GLU A 174 5.08 -2.25 13.32
CA GLU A 174 5.44 -3.66 13.46
C GLU A 174 6.95 -3.87 13.28
N VAL A 175 7.43 -5.06 13.67
CA VAL A 175 8.87 -5.36 13.68
C VAL A 175 9.52 -5.39 12.30
N TRP A 176 8.73 -5.53 11.24
CA TRP A 176 9.18 -5.53 9.85
C TRP A 176 9.03 -4.15 9.17
N ASP A 177 8.48 -3.15 9.86
CA ASP A 177 8.42 -1.79 9.33
C ASP A 177 9.83 -1.20 9.29
N PHE A 178 10.25 -0.76 8.10
CA PHE A 178 11.50 -0.04 7.95
C PHE A 178 11.33 1.41 8.40
N PHE A 179 12.43 2.04 8.79
CA PHE A 179 12.45 3.46 9.08
C PHE A 179 13.23 4.16 7.97
N LYS A 180 12.53 4.88 7.10
CA LYS A 180 13.17 5.86 6.23
C LYS A 180 13.49 7.08 7.10
N ARG A 181 14.77 7.41 7.29
CA ARG A 181 15.19 8.62 8.04
C ARG A 181 14.61 9.93 7.49
N LEU A 182 14.09 9.91 6.26
CA LEU A 182 13.55 11.06 5.55
C LEU A 182 12.04 11.22 5.75
N SER A 183 11.32 10.20 6.24
CA SER A 183 9.91 10.37 6.60
C SER A 183 9.82 11.19 7.88
N GLY A 184 9.04 12.28 7.85
CA GLY A 184 8.80 13.19 8.98
C GLY A 184 8.20 12.49 10.19
N VAL A 185 7.60 11.32 9.98
CA VAL A 185 6.99 10.43 10.99
C VAL A 185 8.03 9.66 11.82
N CYS A 186 9.34 9.86 11.57
CA CYS A 186 10.44 9.31 12.38
C CYS A 186 10.35 9.61 13.90
N ARG A 187 9.56 10.60 14.32
CA ARG A 187 9.41 11.00 15.73
C ARG A 187 8.71 9.96 16.61
N PHE A 188 8.08 8.95 16.02
CA PHE A 188 7.27 7.96 16.73
C PHE A 188 7.82 6.54 16.69
N ALA A 189 9.10 6.36 16.35
CA ALA A 189 9.77 5.08 16.46
C ALA A 189 9.68 4.57 17.91
N PRO A 190 8.96 3.48 18.23
CA PRO A 190 9.20 2.82 19.50
C PRO A 190 10.65 2.30 19.49
N GLU A 191 11.30 2.34 20.64
CA GLU A 191 12.58 1.64 20.82
C GLU A 191 12.44 0.22 20.26
N ARG A 192 13.47 -0.26 19.53
CA ARG A 192 13.59 -1.59 18.90
C ARG A 192 13.41 -2.83 19.81
N LYS A 193 12.80 -2.69 20.99
CA LYS A 193 12.53 -3.74 21.97
C LYS A 193 11.15 -4.37 21.80
N LEU A 194 10.62 -4.47 20.58
CA LEU A 194 9.48 -5.35 20.34
C LEU A 194 10.01 -6.80 20.24
N PRO A 195 9.47 -7.75 21.02
CA PRO A 195 9.90 -9.14 20.94
C PRO A 195 9.64 -9.68 19.53
N ASP A 196 10.59 -10.48 19.01
CA ASP A 196 10.45 -11.15 17.72
C ASP A 196 9.16 -11.99 17.72
N PRO A 197 8.15 -11.66 16.89
CA PRO A 197 6.89 -12.37 16.87
C PRO A 197 7.05 -13.82 16.41
N PHE A 198 8.18 -14.21 15.83
CA PHE A 198 8.50 -15.58 15.43
C PHE A 198 9.49 -16.29 16.37
N ALA A 199 9.80 -15.72 17.54
CA ALA A 199 10.68 -16.36 18.53
C ALA A 199 10.21 -17.79 18.90
N PHE A 200 8.90 -18.05 18.81
CA PHE A 200 8.29 -19.37 19.04
C PHE A 200 8.60 -20.42 17.96
N VAL A 201 8.95 -20.00 16.73
CA VAL A 201 9.30 -20.90 15.63
C VAL A 201 10.71 -21.45 15.84
N HIS A 202 11.64 -20.59 16.28
CA HIS A 202 13.03 -20.97 16.55
C HIS A 202 13.20 -21.96 17.70
N THR A 203 12.29 -22.00 18.67
CA THR A 203 12.34 -22.94 19.79
C THR A 203 11.85 -24.34 19.45
N SER A 204 11.18 -24.53 18.31
CA SER A 204 10.62 -25.83 17.90
C SER A 204 11.62 -26.80 17.25
N GLN A 205 12.83 -26.35 16.89
CA GLN A 205 13.89 -27.21 16.32
C GLN A 205 14.89 -27.76 17.35
N ALA A 206 14.75 -27.43 18.64
CA ALA A 206 15.64 -27.90 19.71
C ALA A 206 15.17 -29.20 20.40
N GLY A 207 14.37 -30.02 19.70
CA GLY A 207 13.69 -31.20 20.26
C GLY A 207 14.03 -32.53 19.59
N ILE A 208 15.15 -32.65 18.86
CA ILE A 208 15.67 -33.96 18.46
C ILE A 208 16.67 -34.40 19.53
N ALA A 209 16.25 -35.31 20.39
CA ALA A 209 17.12 -35.99 21.34
C ALA A 209 18.01 -37.01 20.62
N ASP A 210 19.30 -37.02 20.95
CA ASP A 210 20.24 -38.12 20.65
C ASP A 210 19.84 -39.43 21.36
#